data_AF-A0A6B3ESH0-F1
#
_entry.id   AF-A0A6B3ESH0-F1
#
_cell.length_a   1.000
_cell.length_b   1.000
_cell.length_c   1.000
_cell.angle_alpha   90.00
_cell.angle_beta   90.00
_cell.angle_gamma   90.00
#
_symmetry.space_group_name_H-M   'P 1'
#
loop_
_entity.id
_entity.type
_entity.pdbx_description
1 polymer ?
#
loop_
_entity_poly.entity_id
_entity_poly.type
_entity_poly.pdbx_seq_one_letter_code
_entity_poly.pdbx_strand_id
1 'polypeptide(L)' 'AAVLDGVRFDCVPAHHWSKRGLADTCRSLWCGWVLTAPGGGPRLYFAGDTGYGPAFAEIGRRLPGIDLALLPVGAYDPR' A
#
# COMPACT_ATOMS: atom_id res chain seq x y z
N ALA A 1 6.17 -10.31 5.43
CA ALA A 1 7.06 -9.35 4.77
C ALA A 1 8.08 -10.12 3.94
N ALA A 2 8.42 -9.62 2.76
CA ALA A 2 9.60 -10.08 2.01
C ALA A 2 10.80 -9.20 2.38
N VAL A 3 12.02 -9.71 2.22
CA VAL A 3 13.25 -8.93 2.43
C VAL A 3 14.16 -9.11 1.22
N LEU A 4 14.66 -8.01 0.67
CA LEU A 4 15.60 -7.98 -0.45
C LEU A 4 16.69 -6.94 -0.14
N ASP A 5 17.96 -7.36 -0.16
CA ASP A 5 19.12 -6.51 0.16
C ASP A 5 18.97 -5.70 1.46
N GLY A 6 18.36 -6.34 2.48
CA GLY A 6 18.09 -5.73 3.78
C GLY A 6 16.88 -4.80 3.83
N VAL A 7 16.26 -4.46 2.70
CA VAL A 7 15.01 -3.70 2.66
C VAL A 7 13.84 -4.66 2.92
N ARG A 8 13.02 -4.33 3.92
CA ARG A 8 11.81 -5.08 4.24
C ARG A 8 10.60 -4.51 3.51
N PHE A 9 9.82 -5.37 2.88
CA PHE A 9 8.60 -5.07 2.14
C PHE A 9 7.39 -5.70 2.84
N ASP A 10 6.49 -4.87 3.33
CA ASP A 10 5.19 -5.28 3.88
C ASP A 10 4.08 -4.89 2.88
N CYS A 11 3.44 -5.87 2.23
CA CYS A 11 2.22 -5.63 1.45
C CYS A 11 1.08 -5.38 2.44
N VAL A 12 0.39 -4.26 2.26
CA VAL A 12 -0.65 -3.77 3.16
C VAL A 12 -1.97 -3.57 2.43
N PRO A 13 -3.14 -3.73 3.10
CA PRO A 13 -4.42 -3.63 2.43
C PRO A 13 -4.63 -2.30 1.69
N ALA A 14 -5.30 -2.37 0.55
CA ALA A 14 -5.79 -1.22 -0.21
C ALA A 14 -7.27 -1.45 -0.58
N HIS A 15 -8.06 -0.37 -0.63
CA HIS A 15 -9.45 -0.39 -1.04
C HIS A 15 -9.54 -0.10 -2.55
N HIS A 16 -9.43 -1.17 -3.35
CA HIS A 16 -9.41 -1.09 -4.81
C HIS A 16 -9.87 -2.42 -5.45
N TRP A 17 -9.58 -2.62 -6.73
CA TRP A 17 -9.88 -3.82 -7.53
C TRP A 17 -8.81 -4.04 -8.60
N SER A 18 -8.92 -5.11 -9.39
CA SER A 18 -8.02 -5.37 -10.53
C SER A 18 -8.77 -5.92 -11.72
N LYS A 19 -8.29 -5.66 -12.95
CA LYS A 19 -8.79 -6.24 -14.20
C LYS A 19 -7.82 -5.96 -15.34
N ARG A 20 -7.53 -6.95 -16.20
CA ARG A 20 -6.72 -6.77 -17.42
C ARG A 20 -7.38 -7.36 -18.67
N GLY A 21 -8.33 -8.28 -18.52
CA GLY A 21 -9.11 -8.92 -19.58
C GLY A 21 -10.61 -8.77 -19.34
N LEU A 22 -11.42 -9.49 -20.14
CA LEU A 22 -12.88 -9.37 -20.06
C LEU A 22 -13.47 -10.09 -18.84
N ALA A 23 -12.85 -11.20 -18.40
CA ALA A 23 -13.38 -12.10 -17.37
C ALA A 23 -12.40 -12.34 -16.20
N ASP A 24 -11.54 -11.35 -15.89
CA ASP A 24 -10.51 -11.48 -14.85
C ASP A 24 -10.62 -10.45 -13.72
N THR A 25 -11.81 -9.83 -13.56
CA THR A 25 -12.09 -8.92 -12.45
C THR A 25 -11.68 -9.57 -11.12
N CYS A 26 -10.84 -8.87 -10.37
CA CYS A 26 -10.33 -9.26 -9.07
C CYS A 26 -9.57 -10.60 -9.02
N ARG A 27 -9.03 -11.10 -10.14
CA ARG A 27 -8.22 -12.33 -10.16
C ARG A 27 -6.77 -12.12 -9.71
N SER A 28 -6.27 -10.89 -9.74
CA SER A 28 -4.98 -10.52 -9.16
C SER A 28 -5.17 -9.61 -7.96
N LEU A 29 -4.33 -9.75 -6.94
CA LEU A 29 -4.39 -8.91 -5.74
C LEU A 29 -3.98 -7.47 -6.06
N TRP A 30 -4.54 -6.51 -5.33
CA TRP A 30 -4.09 -5.12 -5.23
C TRP A 30 -3.66 -4.85 -3.78
N CYS A 31 -2.61 -4.05 -3.58
CA CYS A 31 -2.17 -3.66 -2.25
C CYS A 31 -1.35 -2.37 -2.29
N GLY A 32 -1.17 -1.75 -1.13
CA GLY A 32 -0.09 -0.79 -0.89
C GLY A 32 1.15 -1.49 -0.34
N TRP A 33 2.23 -0.73 -0.15
CA TRP A 33 3.49 -1.24 0.38
C TRP A 33 4.07 -0.33 1.45
N VAL A 34 4.53 -0.93 2.55
CA VAL A 34 5.45 -0.26 3.48
C VAL A 34 6.84 -0.84 3.28
N LEU A 35 7.80 0.02 2.95
CA LEU A 35 9.19 -0.32 2.76
C LEU A 35 9.97 0.20 3.96
N THR A 36 10.76 -0.65 4.60
CA THR A 36 11.63 -0.28 5.72
C THR A 36 13.08 -0.48 5.30
N ALA A 37 13.87 0.58 5.38
CA ALA A 37 15.29 0.54 5.06
C ALA A 37 16.06 -0.43 5.99
N PRO A 38 17.23 -0.95 5.58
CA PRO A 38 18.04 -1.84 6.40
C PRO A 38 18.37 -1.23 7.77
N GLY A 39 18.53 -2.09 8.78
CA GLY A 39 18.90 -1.65 10.13
C GLY A 39 17.80 -0.88 10.88
N GLY A 40 16.55 -0.93 10.40
CA GLY A 40 15.44 -0.17 11.01
C GLY A 40 15.48 1.31 10.66
N GLY A 41 16.07 1.66 9.51
CA GLY A 41 16.08 3.02 8.99
C GLY A 41 14.71 3.49 8.50
N PRO A 42 14.68 4.56 7.66
CA PRO A 42 13.45 5.21 7.25
C PRO A 42 12.40 4.27 6.65
N ARG A 43 11.14 4.62 6.85
CA ARG A 43 9.97 3.87 6.41
C ARG A 43 9.15 4.68 5.42
N LEU A 44 8.96 4.13 4.23
CA LEU A 44 8.13 4.69 3.18
C LEU A 44 6.83 3.90 3.07
N TYR A 45 5.69 4.58 3.01
CA TYR A 45 4.41 4.00 2.66
C TYR A 45 3.99 4.44 1.27
N PHE A 46 3.79 3.50 0.36
CA PHE A 46 3.16 3.70 -0.93
C PHE A 46 1.74 3.13 -0.88
N ALA A 47 0.72 3.98 -0.94
CA ALA A 47 -0.66 3.55 -0.76
C ALA A 47 -1.22 2.72 -1.92
N GLY A 48 -0.62 2.82 -3.11
CA GLY A 48 -1.24 2.33 -4.34
C GLY A 48 -2.45 3.16 -4.73
N ASP A 49 -3.27 2.63 -5.63
CA ASP A 49 -4.61 3.18 -5.89
C ASP A 49 -5.56 2.68 -4.81
N THR A 50 -6.15 3.58 -4.05
CA THR A 50 -7.02 3.23 -2.92
C THR A 50 -7.94 4.39 -2.54
N GLY A 51 -9.17 4.05 -2.17
CA GLY A 51 -10.06 4.97 -1.47
C GLY A 51 -9.75 5.09 0.03
N TYR A 52 -10.27 6.14 0.68
CA TYR A 52 -10.19 6.29 2.13
C TYR A 52 -10.98 5.20 2.87
N GLY A 53 -10.47 4.73 4.01
CA GLY A 53 -11.08 3.66 4.78
C GLY A 53 -10.26 3.28 6.03
N PRO A 54 -10.70 2.27 6.79
CA PRO A 54 -10.10 1.89 8.08
C PRO A 54 -8.66 1.36 7.95
N ALA A 55 -8.26 0.92 6.75
CA ALA A 55 -6.94 0.36 6.49
C ALA A 55 -5.81 1.34 6.86
N PHE A 56 -5.96 2.64 6.61
CA PHE A 56 -4.92 3.63 6.93
C PHE A 56 -4.58 3.66 8.43
N ALA A 57 -5.59 3.72 9.29
CA ALA A 57 -5.40 3.73 10.73
C ALA A 57 -4.81 2.39 11.23
N GLU A 58 -5.27 1.27 10.67
CA GLU A 58 -4.75 -0.05 11.01
C GLU A 58 -3.28 -0.23 10.60
N ILE A 59 -2.91 0.24 9.41
CA ILE A 59 -1.52 0.26 8.92
C ILE A 59 -0.66 1.08 9.88
N GLY A 60 -1.05 2.31 10.20
CA GLY A 60 -0.30 3.16 11.14
C GLY A 60 -0.12 2.53 12.53
N ARG A 61 -1.12 1.79 13.02
CA ARG A 61 -1.04 1.07 14.30
C ARG A 61 -0.11 -0.14 14.24
N ARG A 62 -0.16 -0.93 13.16
CA ARG A 62 0.66 -2.16 13.01
C ARG A 62 2.09 -1.85 12.56
N LEU A 63 2.28 -0.75 11.85
CA LEU A 63 3.53 -0.35 11.21
C LEU A 63 3.81 1.14 11.56
N PRO A 64 4.12 1.45 12.84
CA PRO A 64 4.28 2.83 13.30
C PRO A 64 5.59 3.48 12.82
N GLY A 65 5.63 4.81 12.74
CA GLY A 65 6.83 5.54 12.34
C GLY A 65 7.06 5.53 10.83
N ILE A 66 6.03 5.80 10.04
CA ILE A 66 6.15 6.08 8.61
C ILE A 66 6.71 7.48 8.45
N ASP A 67 7.89 7.62 7.84
CA ASP A 67 8.57 8.90 7.61
C ASP A 67 8.06 9.61 6.36
N LEU A 68 7.65 8.85 5.34
CA LEU A 68 7.15 9.36 4.08
C LEU A 68 5.95 8.54 3.59
N ALA A 69 4.87 9.20 3.20
CA ALA A 69 3.71 8.59 2.57
C ALA A 69 3.49 9.14 1.16
N LEU A 70 3.36 8.23 0.18
CA LEU A 70 3.01 8.51 -1.20
C LEU A 70 1.53 8.13 -1.39
N LEU A 71 0.67 9.14 -1.50
CA LEU A 71 -0.79 8.98 -1.53
C LEU A 71 -1.35 9.38 -2.90
N PRO A 72 -2.37 8.66 -3.43
CA PRO A 72 -3.10 9.10 -4.61
C PRO A 72 -3.94 10.34 -4.30
N VAL A 73 -4.02 11.27 -5.25
CA VAL A 73 -4.76 12.54 -5.10
C VAL A 73 -5.68 12.85 -6.30
N GLY A 74 -5.79 11.95 -7.27
CA GLY A 74 -6.56 12.12 -8.51
C GLY A 74 -7.61 11.02 -8.72
N ALA A 75 -8.30 11.05 -9.86
CA ALA A 75 -9.30 10.05 -10.27
C ALA A 75 -10.46 9.83 -9.26
N TYR A 76 -10.88 10.90 -8.58
CA TYR A 76 -11.88 10.86 -7.50
C TYR A 76 -13.27 11.39 -7.89
N ASP A 77 -13.45 11.86 -9.12
CA ASP A 77 -14.68 12.52 -9.60
C ASP A 77 -15.28 11.75 -10.79
N PRO A 78 -16.62 11.63 -10.92
CA PRO A 78 -17.64 11.99 -9.93
C PRO A 78 -17.55 11.16 -8.63
N ARG A 79 -18.07 11.71 -7.53
CA ARG A 79 -18.14 11.02 -6.22
C ARG A 79 -19.29 10.04 -6.13
#